data_AF-A0A2N5CX17-F1
#
_entry.id   AF-A0A2N5CX17-F1
#
_cell.length_a   1.000
_cell.length_b   1.000
_cell.length_c   1.000
_cell.angle_alpha   90.00
_cell.angle_beta   90.00
_cell.angle_gamma   90.00
#
_symmetry.space_group_name_H-M   'P 1'
#
loop_
_entity.id
_entity.type
_entity.pdbx_description
1 polymer ?
#
loop_
_entity_poly.entity_id
_entity_poly.type
_entity_poly.pdbx_seq_one_letter_code
_entity_poly.pdbx_strand_id
1 'polypeptide(L)'
;MRTQTLSTDRARPWPVRPAVGFLHPLEVIKDQDLTTAEKREILAAWASDASAVEHRPSQRWLLGTPAPVPLSEVLSALKRLDRNLFS
;
A
#
# COMPACT_ATOMS: atom_id res chain seq x y z
N MET A 1 31.17 -33.53 7.16
CA MET A 1 30.91 -32.80 5.92
C MET A 1 29.42 -32.82 5.61
N ARG A 2 28.72 -31.70 5.79
CA ARG A 2 27.41 -31.40 5.20
C ARG A 2 27.38 -29.90 4.97
N THR A 3 27.54 -29.49 3.72
CA THR A 3 27.40 -28.10 3.30
C THR A 3 25.91 -27.78 3.23
N GLN A 4 25.40 -27.05 4.21
CA GLN A 4 24.11 -26.37 4.07
C GLN A 4 24.37 -25.08 3.29
N THR A 5 24.03 -25.13 2.01
CA THR A 5 23.86 -23.95 1.17
C THR A 5 22.67 -23.20 1.77
N LEU A 6 22.93 -22.20 2.62
CA LEU A 6 21.93 -21.20 3.00
C LEU A 6 21.62 -20.44 1.72
N SER A 7 20.55 -20.89 1.04
CA SER A 7 19.92 -20.17 -0.04
C SER A 7 19.43 -18.86 0.57
N THR A 8 20.25 -17.81 0.44
CA THR A 8 19.86 -16.43 0.67
C THR A 8 18.74 -16.15 -0.32
N ASP A 9 17.52 -16.51 0.06
CA ASP A 9 16.31 -16.05 -0.59
C ASP A 9 16.39 -14.52 -0.54
N ARG A 10 16.50 -13.95 -1.74
CA ARG A 10 16.78 -12.55 -1.97
C ARG A 10 15.73 -11.75 -1.21
N ALA A 11 16.14 -11.13 -0.10
CA ALA A 11 15.45 -9.98 0.44
C ALA A 11 15.24 -9.03 -0.73
N ARG A 12 14.02 -8.99 -1.27
CA ARG A 12 13.64 -7.98 -2.25
C ARG A 12 13.93 -6.67 -1.52
N PRO A 13 14.86 -5.82 -2.01
CA PRO A 13 15.08 -4.54 -1.36
C PRO A 13 13.75 -3.84 -1.48
N TRP A 14 13.03 -3.71 -0.36
CA TRP A 14 11.71 -3.11 -0.31
C TRP A 14 11.86 -1.75 -0.97
N PRO A 15 11.41 -1.58 -2.23
CA PRO A 15 11.39 -0.25 -2.76
C PRO A 15 10.14 0.28 -2.09
N VAL A 16 10.32 0.93 -0.94
CA VAL A 16 9.31 1.85 -0.40
C VAL A 16 9.30 2.96 -1.45
N ARG A 17 8.73 2.65 -2.60
CA ARG A 17 8.24 3.63 -3.52
C ARG A 17 6.97 4.02 -2.80
N PRO A 18 6.90 5.21 -2.21
CA PRO A 18 5.58 5.77 -2.04
C PRO A 18 4.84 5.61 -3.37
N ALA A 19 3.54 5.38 -3.31
CA ALA A 19 2.67 5.15 -4.45
C ALA A 19 2.54 6.38 -5.37
N VAL A 20 3.69 6.86 -5.86
CA VAL A 20 3.88 8.00 -6.73
C VAL A 20 3.19 7.68 -8.03
N GLY A 21 2.16 8.47 -8.33
CA GLY A 21 1.40 8.37 -9.57
C GLY A 21 0.01 7.78 -9.41
N PHE A 22 -0.33 7.18 -8.27
CA PHE A 22 -1.71 6.81 -7.98
C PHE A 22 -2.46 8.00 -7.40
N LEU A 23 -3.59 8.34 -8.01
CA LEU A 23 -4.43 9.46 -7.58
C LEU A 23 -5.59 9.02 -6.67
N HIS A 24 -5.81 7.71 -6.54
CA HIS A 24 -6.92 7.18 -5.76
C HIS A 24 -6.66 5.75 -5.22
N PRO A 25 -7.13 5.38 -4.01
CA PRO A 25 -7.01 4.02 -3.45
C PRO A 25 -7.51 2.89 -4.36
N LEU A 26 -8.52 3.17 -5.19
CA LEU A 26 -9.04 2.19 -6.13
C LEU A 26 -8.10 1.92 -7.32
N GLU A 27 -7.21 2.85 -7.68
CA GLU A 27 -6.25 2.64 -8.75
C GLU A 27 -5.24 1.57 -8.33
N VAL A 28 -4.78 1.62 -7.07
CA VAL A 28 -3.91 0.59 -6.47
C VAL A 28 -4.56 -0.80 -6.55
N ILE A 29 -5.86 -0.90 -6.28
CA ILE A 29 -6.58 -2.18 -6.35
C ILE A 29 -6.65 -2.71 -7.78
N LYS A 30 -6.90 -1.81 -8.75
CA LYS A 30 -7.11 -2.15 -10.16
C LYS A 30 -5.83 -2.44 -10.91
N ASP A 31 -4.69 -1.99 -10.40
CA ASP A 31 -3.39 -2.23 -11.00
C ASP A 31 -3.12 -3.75 -11.11
N GLN A 32 -2.77 -4.20 -12.32
CA GLN A 32 -2.55 -5.63 -12.59
C GLN A 32 -1.10 -6.05 -12.36
N ASP A 33 -0.17 -5.09 -12.32
CA ASP A 33 1.25 -5.31 -12.15
C ASP A 33 1.62 -5.45 -10.66
N LEU A 34 0.79 -4.89 -9.77
CA LEU A 34 0.94 -5.06 -8.33
C LEU A 34 0.41 -6.41 -7.82
N THR A 35 1.23 -7.08 -7.02
CA THR A 35 0.79 -8.20 -6.20
C THR A 35 -0.16 -7.74 -5.08
N THR A 36 -0.96 -8.65 -4.53
CA THR A 36 -1.83 -8.34 -3.39
C THR A 36 -1.06 -7.83 -2.17
N ALA A 37 0.17 -8.31 -1.95
CA ALA A 37 1.03 -7.83 -0.87
C ALA A 37 1.43 -6.36 -1.09
N GLU A 38 1.93 -6.01 -2.28
CA GLU A 38 2.32 -4.63 -2.61
C GLU A 38 1.13 -3.66 -2.55
N LYS A 39 -0.05 -4.09 -3.02
CA LYS A 39 -1.29 -3.32 -2.88
C LYS A 39 -1.61 -3.03 -1.41
N ARG A 40 -1.46 -4.03 -0.54
CA ARG A 40 -1.72 -3.86 0.89
C ARG A 40 -0.70 -2.90 1.51
N GLU A 41 0.58 -3.05 1.18
CA GLU A 41 1.66 -2.21 1.72
C GLU A 41 1.44 -0.75 1.37
N ILE A 42 1.12 -0.44 0.12
CA ILE A 42 0.78 0.91 -0.34
C ILE A 42 -0.41 1.47 0.45
N LEU A 43 -1.52 0.73 0.48
CA LEU A 43 -2.73 1.20 1.14
C LEU A 43 -2.55 1.33 2.66
N ALA A 44 -1.75 0.47 3.29
CA ALA A 44 -1.41 0.56 4.71
C ALA A 44 -0.53 1.79 5.01
N ALA A 45 0.45 2.08 4.15
CA ALA A 45 1.26 3.29 4.26
C ALA A 45 0.39 4.56 4.18
N TRP A 46 -0.62 4.56 3.30
CA TRP A 46 -1.58 5.65 3.19
C TRP A 46 -2.56 5.74 4.36
N ALA A 47 -2.93 4.61 4.97
CA ALA A 47 -3.81 4.62 6.14
C ALA A 47 -3.09 5.14 7.41
N SER A 48 -1.77 4.99 7.46
CA SER A 48 -0.92 5.42 8.57
C SER A 48 -1.06 6.92 8.88
N ASP A 49 -0.86 7.29 10.14
CA ASP A 49 -0.84 8.68 10.58
C ASP A 49 0.31 9.48 9.99
N ALA A 50 1.37 8.81 9.49
CA ALA A 50 2.42 9.45 8.70
C ALA A 50 1.88 10.13 7.42
N SER A 51 0.74 9.66 6.91
CA SER A 51 0.05 10.25 5.76
C SER A 51 -1.07 11.22 6.19
N ALA A 52 -1.31 11.43 7.49
CA ALA A 52 -2.38 12.31 7.95
C ALA A 52 -2.13 13.78 7.60
N VAL A 53 -3.19 14.48 7.20
CA VAL A 53 -3.13 15.93 7.04
C VAL A 53 -3.09 16.58 8.42
N GLU A 54 -2.19 17.56 8.60
CA GLU A 54 -2.10 18.30 9.85
C GLU A 54 -3.46 18.91 10.24
N HIS A 55 -3.84 18.73 11.50
CA HIS A 55 -5.14 19.12 12.07
C HIS A 55 -6.39 18.50 11.40
N ARG A 56 -6.24 17.52 10.50
CA ARG A 56 -7.35 16.83 9.82
C ARG A 56 -7.09 15.32 9.80
N PRO A 57 -7.20 14.62 10.95
CA PRO A 57 -6.85 13.21 11.08
C PRO A 57 -7.72 12.25 10.26
N SER A 58 -8.84 12.71 9.73
CA SER A 58 -9.69 11.93 8.81
C SER A 58 -9.26 12.02 7.34
N GLN A 59 -8.21 12.80 7.04
CA GLN A 59 -7.71 13.03 5.68
C GLN A 59 -6.29 12.49 5.54
N ARG A 60 -5.94 12.05 4.33
CA ARG A 60 -4.65 11.47 3.97
C ARG A 60 -4.04 12.16 2.75
N TRP A 61 -2.79 12.60 2.88
CA TRP A 61 -1.97 12.99 1.74
C TRP A 61 -1.42 11.75 1.06
N LEU A 62 -1.83 11.52 -0.19
CA LEU A 62 -1.30 10.45 -1.00
C LEU A 62 -0.25 11.07 -1.93
N LEU A 63 0.93 10.46 -2.01
CA LEU A 63 1.99 11.00 -2.86
C LEU A 63 1.57 10.91 -4.32
N GLY A 64 1.21 12.06 -4.90
CA GLY A 64 0.69 12.17 -6.26
C GLY A 64 -0.70 12.80 -6.35
N THR A 65 -1.46 12.91 -5.26
CA THR A 65 -2.81 13.50 -5.32
C THR A 65 -2.78 15.04 -5.29
N PRO A 66 -3.67 15.71 -6.05
CA PRO A 66 -3.80 17.16 -5.99
C PRO A 66 -4.47 17.66 -4.71
N ALA A 67 -5.13 16.77 -3.97
CA ALA A 67 -5.82 17.06 -2.72
C ALA A 67 -5.76 15.86 -1.77
N PRO A 68 -5.99 16.06 -0.46
CA PRO A 68 -6.14 14.97 0.48
C PRO A 68 -7.34 14.08 0.16
N VAL A 69 -7.21 12.81 0.49
CA VAL A 69 -8.26 11.80 0.31
C VAL A 69 -8.79 11.37 1.68
N PRO A 70 -10.10 11.08 1.83
CA PRO A 70 -10.63 10.58 3.10
C PRO A 70 -9.98 9.25 3.51
N LEU A 71 -9.60 9.12 4.79
CA LEU A 71 -9.11 7.87 5.38
C LEU A 71 -10.10 6.72 5.18
N SER A 72 -11.40 7.01 5.22
CA SER A 72 -12.47 6.03 4.98
C SER A 72 -12.36 5.38 3.61
N GLU A 73 -11.92 6.10 2.58
CA GLU A 73 -11.73 5.55 1.23
C GLU A 73 -10.52 4.61 1.18
N VAL A 74 -9.42 4.97 1.84
CA VAL A 74 -8.24 4.09 1.98
C VAL A 74 -8.60 2.80 2.72
N LEU A 75 -9.35 2.91 3.83
CA LEU A 75 -9.81 1.75 4.60
C LEU A 75 -10.83 0.89 3.82
N SER A 76 -11.70 1.52 3.03
CA SER A 76 -12.63 0.81 2.14
C SER A 76 -11.87 0.00 1.09
N ALA A 77 -10.80 0.58 0.53
CA ALA A 77 -9.91 -0.08 -0.41
C ALA A 77 -9.21 -1.29 0.23
N LEU A 78 -8.61 -1.13 1.42
CA LEU A 78 -8.02 -2.24 2.18
C LEU A 78 -9.01 -3.39 2.40
N LYS A 79 -10.22 -3.08 2.91
CA LYS A 79 -11.28 -4.08 3.13
C LYS A 79 -11.65 -4.80 1.84
N ARG A 80 -11.71 -4.08 0.71
CA ARG A 80 -12.00 -4.69 -0.60
C ARG A 80 -10.87 -5.62 -1.04
N LEU A 81 -9.62 -5.21 -0.86
CA LEU A 81 -8.45 -6.03 -1.17
C LEU A 81 -8.44 -7.32 -0.35
N ASP A 82 -8.72 -7.21 0.95
CA ASP A 82 -8.70 -8.37 1.86
C ASP A 82 -9.87 -9.33 1.60
N ARG A 83 -11.06 -8.84 1.22
CA ARG A 83 -12.17 -9.72 0.83
C ARG A 83 -11.84 -10.59 -0.38
N ASN A 84 -11.06 -10.06 -1.33
CA ASN A 84 -10.65 -10.81 -2.51
C ASN A 84 -9.63 -11.93 -2.20
N LEU A 85 -9.02 -11.93 -1.01
CA LEU A 85 -8.12 -13.02 -0.59
C LEU A 85 -8.85 -14.24 -0.03
N PHE A 86 -10.12 -14.08 0.36
CA PHE A 86 -10.92 -15.13 0.98
C PHE A 86 -12.08 -15.61 0.10
N SER A 87 -12.13 -15.17 -1.17
CA SER A 87 -13.10 -15.59 -2.20
C SER A 87 -12.44 -16.43 -3.26
#